data_AF-A0A7C8K8U1-F1
#
_entry.id   AF-A0A7C8K8U1-F1
#
_cell.length_a   1.000
_cell.length_b   1.000
_cell.length_c   1.000
_cell.angle_alpha   90.00
_cell.angle_beta   90.00
_cell.angle_gamma   90.00
#
_symmetry.space_group_name_H-M   'P 1'
#
loop_
_entity.id
_entity.type
_entity.pdbx_description
1 polymer ?
#
loop_
_entity_poly.entity_id
_entity_poly.type
_entity_poly.pdbx_seq_one_letter_code
_entity_poly.pdbx_strand_id
1 'polypeptide(L)'
;MFELPKTILLLEGRSKINTPIPGLKLGRENQAGKSAKDLRLLLQDAIGGSYSKFVRAKAFIAGQDPETCTGTSVIVKMYDLYNPKAILKYKKEVAVYKHLSSLQGTHIPRLYVSSDHIDGGYCIVVLEDCGKEMNEHLFKDPATKEQAKKALLEIHQFGGSCTELSGVAT
;
A
#
# COMPACT_ATOMS: atom_id res chain seq x y z
N MET A 1 -15.94 -17.15 -5.02
CA MET A 1 -15.44 -16.34 -3.89
C MET A 1 -14.24 -17.09 -3.34
N PHE A 2 -13.02 -16.60 -3.58
CA PHE A 2 -11.81 -17.26 -3.10
C PHE A 2 -11.53 -16.74 -1.69
N GLU A 3 -11.80 -17.55 -0.67
CA GLU A 3 -11.33 -17.28 0.68
C GLU A 3 -9.82 -17.47 0.70
N LEU A 4 -9.07 -16.38 0.87
CA LEU A 4 -7.66 -16.50 1.22
C LEU A 4 -7.61 -17.01 2.67
N PRO A 5 -6.92 -18.13 2.97
CA PRO A 5 -6.71 -18.50 4.37
C PRO A 5 -6.03 -17.33 5.08
N LYS A 6 -6.45 -17.03 6.32
CA LYS A 6 -5.81 -16.01 7.16
C LYS A 6 -4.31 -16.31 7.21
N THR A 7 -3.55 -15.56 6.42
CA THR A 7 -2.12 -15.80 6.19
C THR A 7 -1.36 -14.62 6.75
N ILE A 8 -0.36 -14.90 7.57
CA ILE A 8 0.56 -13.87 8.05
C ILE A 8 1.70 -13.79 7.06
N LEU A 9 1.83 -12.66 6.37
CA LEU A 9 3.03 -12.33 5.61
C LEU A 9 4.05 -11.67 6.54
N LEU A 10 5.25 -12.22 6.56
CA LEU A 10 6.42 -11.59 7.16
C LEU A 10 7.14 -10.78 6.09
N LEU A 11 7.45 -9.52 6.38
CA LEU A 11 8.27 -8.72 5.48
C LEU A 11 9.75 -8.98 5.73
N GLU A 12 10.43 -9.43 4.69
CA GLU A 12 11.86 -9.69 4.76
C GLU A 12 12.69 -8.39 4.86
N GLY A 13 13.95 -8.53 5.28
CA GLY A 13 14.85 -7.40 5.49
C GLY A 13 15.17 -6.51 4.28
N ARG A 14 14.74 -6.91 3.07
CA ARG A 14 14.85 -6.13 1.83
C ARG A 14 13.70 -5.13 1.64
N SER A 15 12.62 -5.25 2.41
CA SER A 15 11.51 -4.31 2.38
C SER A 15 11.93 -2.93 2.89
N LYS A 16 11.59 -1.89 2.11
CA LYS A 16 11.90 -0.49 2.44
C LYS A 16 10.70 0.19 3.09
N ILE A 17 10.91 0.73 4.30
CA ILE A 17 9.94 1.64 4.93
C ILE A 17 10.08 3.01 4.27
N ASN A 18 9.00 3.48 3.63
CA ASN A 18 8.93 4.79 2.99
C ASN A 18 8.33 5.82 3.96
N THR A 19 7.23 5.46 4.64
CA THR A 19 6.56 6.28 5.65
C THR A 19 6.25 5.44 6.88
N PRO A 20 6.43 5.95 8.12
CA PRO A 20 6.05 5.21 9.32
C PRO A 20 4.56 4.86 9.32
N ILE A 21 4.23 3.63 9.74
CA ILE A 21 2.84 3.22 9.96
C ILE A 21 2.37 3.81 11.30
N PRO A 22 1.26 4.55 11.36
CA PRO A 22 0.73 5.10 12.60
C PRO A 22 0.53 4.02 13.67
N GLY A 23 0.93 4.31 14.91
CA GLY A 23 0.80 3.40 16.05
C GLY A 23 1.85 2.28 16.12
N LEU A 24 2.68 2.08 15.08
CA LEU A 24 3.70 1.04 15.05
C LEU A 24 5.10 1.62 15.21
N LYS A 25 5.79 1.25 16.29
CA LYS A 25 7.21 1.58 16.51
C LYS A 25 8.09 0.48 15.91
N LEU A 26 8.34 0.59 14.60
CA LEU A 26 9.29 -0.30 13.91
C LEU A 26 10.70 -0.07 14.45
N GLY A 27 11.42 -1.16 14.77
CA GLY A 27 12.76 -1.11 15.35
C GLY A 27 13.74 -0.29 14.50
N ARG A 28 14.68 0.39 15.17
CA ARG A 28 15.83 1.03 14.52
C ARG A 28 16.91 -0.03 14.36
N GLU A 29 17.38 -0.32 13.15
CA GLU A 29 18.80 -0.71 12.99
C GLU A 29 19.48 -0.16 11.73
N ASN A 30 20.54 0.60 12.03
CA ASN A 30 21.86 0.74 11.43
C ASN A 30 22.03 1.22 9.97
N GLN A 31 22.55 2.47 9.88
CA GLN A 31 23.31 3.18 8.84
C GLN A 31 23.00 3.05 7.33
N ALA A 32 21.95 2.34 6.88
CA ALA A 32 21.60 2.33 5.44
C ALA A 32 20.09 2.39 5.10
N GLY A 33 19.20 2.44 6.09
CA GLY A 33 17.76 2.58 5.85
C GLY A 33 16.93 1.71 6.79
N LYS A 34 15.76 2.20 7.19
CA LYS A 34 14.85 1.49 8.09
C LYS A 34 14.30 0.24 7.39
N SER A 35 14.67 -0.94 7.87
CA SER A 35 14.23 -2.23 7.34
C SER A 35 12.92 -2.67 8.01
N ALA A 36 11.98 -3.26 7.27
CA ALA A 36 10.68 -3.68 7.78
C ALA A 36 10.69 -5.07 8.47
N LYS A 37 11.84 -5.57 8.95
CA LYS A 37 12.01 -6.93 9.50
C LYS A 37 11.04 -7.29 10.61
N ASP A 38 10.58 -6.31 11.37
CA ASP A 38 9.64 -6.52 12.46
C ASP A 38 8.18 -6.35 12.02
N LEU A 39 7.88 -6.03 10.76
CA LEU A 39 6.51 -5.82 10.29
C LEU A 39 5.87 -7.13 9.87
N ARG A 40 4.73 -7.45 10.47
CA ARG A 40 3.88 -8.58 10.11
C ARG A 40 2.55 -8.06 9.58
N LEU A 41 2.05 -8.73 8.53
CA LEU A 41 0.79 -8.40 7.88
C LEU A 41 -0.15 -9.61 7.97
N LEU A 42 -1.22 -9.51 8.73
CA LEU A 42 -2.30 -10.50 8.72
C LEU A 42 -3.24 -10.15 7.57
N LEU A 43 -3.20 -10.94 6.50
CA LEU A 43 -4.09 -10.80 5.36
C LEU A 43 -5.52 -11.21 5.74
N GLN A 44 -6.51 -10.38 5.40
CA GLN A 44 -7.91 -10.59 5.74
C GLN A 44 -8.73 -10.78 4.47
N ASP A 45 -9.15 -9.68 3.84
CA ASP A 45 -10.13 -9.70 2.76
C ASP A 45 -9.48 -9.33 1.43
N ALA A 46 -9.70 -10.14 0.39
CA ALA A 46 -9.39 -9.74 -0.97
C ALA A 46 -10.40 -8.69 -1.43
N ILE A 47 -9.92 -7.48 -1.76
CA ILE A 47 -10.77 -6.35 -2.15
C ILE A 47 -10.92 -6.30 -3.68
N GLY A 48 -9.96 -6.85 -4.43
CA GLY A 48 -10.05 -6.92 -5.89
C GLY A 48 -8.74 -7.35 -6.54
N GLY A 49 -8.67 -7.24 -7.87
CA GLY A 49 -7.45 -7.52 -8.60
C GLY A 49 -7.58 -7.39 -10.12
N SER A 50 -6.47 -7.01 -10.76
CA SER A 50 -6.27 -7.18 -12.21
C SER A 50 -4.87 -7.74 -12.49
N TYR A 51 -3.85 -6.88 -12.42
CA TYR A 51 -2.43 -7.23 -12.54
C TYR A 51 -1.73 -7.41 -11.18
N SER A 52 -2.44 -7.06 -10.10
CA SER A 52 -2.06 -7.27 -8.72
C SER A 52 -3.28 -7.75 -7.94
N LYS A 53 -3.05 -8.42 -6.80
CA LYS A 53 -4.09 -8.73 -5.82
C LYS A 53 -4.10 -7.64 -4.76
N PHE A 54 -5.28 -7.11 -4.46
CA PHE A 54 -5.48 -6.11 -3.41
C PHE A 54 -6.08 -6.80 -2.20
N VAL A 55 -5.43 -6.68 -1.05
CA VAL A 55 -5.82 -7.36 0.18
C VAL A 55 -5.83 -6.36 1.32
N ARG A 56 -6.92 -6.29 2.07
CA ARG A 56 -6.95 -5.59 3.36
C ARG A 56 -6.22 -6.44 4.39
N ALA A 57 -5.35 -5.81 5.16
CA ALA A 57 -4.55 -6.49 6.16
C ALA A 57 -4.45 -5.69 7.46
N LYS A 58 -4.07 -6.39 8.53
CA LYS A 58 -3.65 -5.77 9.80
C LYS A 58 -2.12 -5.82 9.91
N ALA A 59 -1.53 -4.66 10.09
CA ALA A 59 -0.10 -4.47 10.32
C ALA A 59 0.21 -4.42 11.83
N PHE A 60 1.20 -5.20 12.26
CA PHE A 60 1.65 -5.25 13.66
C PHE A 60 3.15 -5.59 13.74
N ILE A 61 3.74 -5.40 14.92
CA ILE A 61 5.16 -5.66 15.17
C ILE A 61 5.38 -7.14 15.53
N ALA A 62 6.49 -7.72 15.11
CA ALA A 62 6.90 -9.08 15.45
C ALA A 62 6.93 -9.28 16.98
N GLY A 63 6.38 -10.40 17.44
CA GLY A 63 6.21 -10.68 18.87
C GLY A 63 4.89 -10.16 19.46
N GLN A 64 4.11 -9.37 18.71
CA GLN A 64 2.72 -9.09 19.05
C GLN A 64 1.81 -10.21 18.55
N ASP A 65 0.83 -10.60 19.38
CA ASP A 65 -0.17 -11.60 19.01
C ASP A 65 -1.18 -10.99 18.01
N PRO A 66 -1.30 -11.54 16.79
CA PRO A 66 -2.24 -11.07 15.78
C PRO A 66 -3.72 -11.13 16.21
N GLU A 67 -4.09 -11.96 17.18
CA GLU A 67 -5.47 -12.09 17.64
C GLU A 67 -5.84 -11.06 18.71
N THR A 68 -4.87 -10.62 19.51
CA THR A 68 -5.12 -9.68 20.62
C THR A 68 -4.64 -8.26 20.35
N CYS A 69 -3.74 -8.04 19.38
CA CYS A 69 -3.29 -6.69 19.03
C CYS A 69 -4.24 -5.99 18.06
N THR A 70 -4.64 -4.77 18.42
CA THR A 70 -5.29 -3.82 17.51
C THR A 70 -4.29 -3.32 16.48
N GLY A 71 -3.92 -4.17 15.51
CA GLY A 71 -3.04 -3.80 14.41
C GLY A 71 -3.61 -2.66 13.57
N THR A 72 -2.74 -1.95 12.87
CA THR A 72 -3.13 -0.84 11.98
C THR A 72 -3.69 -1.42 10.68
N SER A 73 -4.88 -0.98 10.27
CA SER A 73 -5.45 -1.37 8.96
C SER A 73 -4.61 -0.82 7.82
N VAL A 74 -4.27 -1.66 6.85
CA VAL A 74 -3.49 -1.31 5.66
C VAL A 74 -4.03 -2.01 4.44
N ILE A 75 -3.74 -1.46 3.26
CA ILE A 75 -3.96 -2.12 1.97
C ILE A 75 -2.64 -2.70 1.48
N VAL A 76 -2.64 -3.98 1.15
CA VAL A 76 -1.49 -4.69 0.57
C VAL A 76 -1.81 -4.98 -0.89
N LYS A 77 -0.97 -4.44 -1.79
CA LYS A 77 -0.98 -4.84 -3.19
C LYS A 77 0.15 -5.83 -3.44
N MET A 78 -0.18 -6.96 -4.04
CA MET A 78 0.79 -8.01 -4.38
C MET A 78 0.91 -8.14 -5.90
N TYR A 79 2.14 -8.06 -6.42
CA TYR A 79 2.47 -8.16 -7.84
C TYR A 79 3.28 -9.41 -8.08
N ASP A 80 2.87 -10.24 -9.01
CA ASP A 80 3.53 -11.49 -9.35
C ASP A 80 4.87 -11.25 -10.08
N LEU A 81 5.98 -11.72 -9.51
CA LEU A 81 7.32 -11.60 -10.10
C LEU A 81 7.50 -12.48 -11.34
N TYR A 82 6.66 -13.48 -11.55
CA TYR A 82 6.66 -14.29 -12.77
C TYR A 82 5.96 -13.58 -13.94
N ASN A 83 5.34 -12.42 -13.70
CA ASN A 83 4.72 -11.61 -14.73
C ASN A 83 5.53 -10.31 -14.96
N PRO A 84 6.29 -10.20 -16.07
CA PRO A 84 7.08 -9.01 -16.39
C PRO A 84 6.25 -7.71 -16.44
N LYS A 85 4.98 -7.78 -16.86
CA LYS A 85 4.09 -6.61 -16.87
C LYS A 85 3.73 -6.16 -15.46
N ALA A 86 3.54 -7.11 -14.53
CA ALA A 86 3.27 -6.80 -13.12
C ALA A 86 4.51 -6.17 -12.46
N ILE A 87 5.72 -6.66 -12.76
CA ILE A 87 6.99 -6.06 -12.30
C ILE A 87 7.13 -4.62 -12.79
N LEU A 88 6.87 -4.36 -14.08
CA LEU A 88 6.97 -3.01 -14.63
C LEU A 88 5.97 -2.06 -13.95
N LYS A 89 4.73 -2.52 -13.73
CA LYS A 89 3.70 -1.77 -13.01
C LYS A 89 4.11 -1.46 -11.57
N TYR A 90 4.63 -2.44 -10.84
CA TYR A 90 5.16 -2.24 -9.48
C TYR A 90 6.22 -1.13 -9.46
N LYS A 91 7.22 -1.22 -10.34
CA LYS A 91 8.31 -0.22 -10.41
C LYS A 91 7.77 1.18 -10.70
N LYS A 92 6.85 1.28 -11.66
CA LYS A 92 6.23 2.56 -12.03
C LYS A 92 5.40 3.14 -10.87
N GLU A 93 4.59 2.31 -10.23
CA GLU A 93 3.74 2.75 -9.11
C GLU A 93 4.57 3.23 -7.92
N VAL A 94 5.64 2.51 -7.54
CA VAL A 94 6.55 2.95 -6.48
C VAL A 94 7.23 4.28 -6.85
N ALA A 95 7.59 4.48 -8.12
CA ALA A 95 8.17 5.74 -8.59
C ALA A 95 7.16 6.90 -8.52
N VAL A 96 5.90 6.67 -8.93
CA VAL A 96 4.82 7.65 -8.83
C VAL A 96 4.58 8.05 -7.37
N TYR A 97 4.45 7.10 -6.45
CA TYR A 97 4.28 7.42 -5.03
C TYR A 97 5.44 8.24 -4.47
N LYS A 98 6.68 7.90 -4.83
CA LYS A 98 7.87 8.67 -4.41
C LYS A 98 7.85 10.09 -4.97
N HIS A 99 7.40 10.28 -6.20
CA HIS A 99 7.28 11.61 -6.81
C HIS A 99 6.20 12.45 -6.13
N LEU A 100 5.04 11.83 -5.87
CA LEU A 100 3.88 12.47 -5.24
C LEU A 100 3.95 12.49 -3.71
N SER A 101 5.15 12.46 -3.12
CA SER A 101 5.32 12.33 -1.67
C SER A 101 4.65 13.46 -0.88
N SER A 102 4.56 14.66 -1.45
CA SER A 102 3.87 15.82 -0.85
C SER A 102 2.35 15.67 -0.78
N LEU A 103 1.75 14.84 -1.63
CA LEU A 103 0.30 14.62 -1.69
C LEU A 103 -0.16 13.46 -0.80
N GLN A 104 0.77 12.62 -0.36
CA GLN A 104 0.45 11.44 0.44
C GLN A 104 -0.19 11.82 1.77
N GLY A 105 -1.26 11.12 2.11
CA GLY A 105 -2.00 11.29 3.36
C GLY A 105 -2.95 12.48 3.40
N THR A 106 -3.07 13.21 2.30
CA THR A 106 -3.99 14.34 2.14
C THR A 106 -4.84 14.20 0.88
N HIS A 107 -4.21 13.86 -0.25
CA HIS A 107 -4.88 13.76 -1.55
C HIS A 107 -4.73 12.37 -2.17
N ILE A 108 -3.71 11.60 -1.77
CA ILE A 108 -3.53 10.20 -2.15
C ILE A 108 -3.15 9.38 -0.91
N PRO A 109 -3.36 8.06 -0.88
CA PRO A 109 -2.96 7.21 0.25
C PRO A 109 -1.46 7.30 0.55
N ARG A 110 -1.04 7.19 1.82
CA ARG A 110 0.39 7.06 2.14
C ARG A 110 0.96 5.73 1.67
N LEU A 111 2.16 5.77 1.10
CA LEU A 111 3.01 4.62 0.88
C LEU A 111 3.79 4.34 2.16
N TYR A 112 3.42 3.28 2.88
CA TYR A 112 4.14 2.86 4.08
C TYR A 112 5.37 2.03 3.74
N VAL A 113 5.20 0.95 2.96
CA VAL A 113 6.26 0.00 2.65
C VAL A 113 6.22 -0.39 1.17
N SER A 114 7.39 -0.58 0.58
CA SER A 114 7.55 -1.21 -0.74
C SER A 114 8.60 -2.31 -0.64
N SER A 115 8.29 -3.51 -1.13
CA SER A 115 9.24 -4.62 -1.23
C SER A 115 9.28 -5.14 -2.65
N ASP A 116 10.47 -5.26 -3.21
CA ASP A 116 10.71 -5.87 -4.52
C ASP A 116 10.90 -7.40 -4.45
N HIS A 117 10.84 -7.95 -3.24
CA HIS A 117 10.87 -9.39 -2.99
C HIS A 117 10.15 -9.73 -1.69
N ILE A 118 9.28 -10.74 -1.74
CA ILE A 118 8.78 -11.51 -0.61
C ILE A 118 8.87 -12.97 -1.01
N ASP A 119 9.20 -13.84 -0.06
CA ASP A 119 9.06 -15.28 -0.17
C ASP A 119 7.75 -15.68 -0.87
N GLY A 120 7.88 -16.46 -1.94
CA GLY A 120 6.75 -16.85 -2.80
C GLY A 120 6.66 -16.10 -4.12
N GLY A 121 7.61 -15.20 -4.43
CA GLY A 121 7.74 -14.63 -5.77
C GLY A 121 6.82 -13.41 -6.02
N TYR A 122 6.67 -12.54 -5.03
CA TYR A 122 5.84 -11.33 -5.15
C TYR A 122 6.62 -10.05 -4.82
N CYS A 123 6.36 -8.96 -5.55
CA CYS A 123 6.57 -7.61 -5.02
C CYS A 123 5.34 -7.17 -4.24
N ILE A 124 5.52 -6.30 -3.25
CA ILE A 124 4.39 -5.67 -2.57
C ILE A 124 4.52 -4.17 -2.40
N VAL A 125 3.35 -3.55 -2.27
CA VAL A 125 3.16 -2.18 -1.82
C VAL A 125 2.19 -2.21 -0.65
N VAL A 126 2.58 -1.62 0.48
CA VAL A 126 1.72 -1.43 1.66
C VAL A 126 1.31 0.02 1.73
N LEU A 127 0.01 0.26 1.70
CA LEU A 127 -0.61 1.57 1.63
C LEU A 127 -1.53 1.82 2.83
N GLU A 128 -1.77 3.09 3.09
CA GLU A 128 -2.84 3.55 3.97
C GLU A 128 -4.20 3.00 3.55
N ASP A 129 -4.95 2.48 4.52
CA ASP A 129 -6.36 2.09 4.32
C ASP A 129 -7.26 3.29 4.54
N CYS A 130 -7.72 3.90 3.44
CA CYS A 130 -8.62 5.05 3.45
C CYS A 130 -10.10 4.65 3.66
N GLY A 131 -10.41 3.38 3.92
CA GLY A 131 -11.76 2.91 4.21
C GLY A 131 -12.53 2.44 2.97
N LYS A 132 -13.70 3.02 2.72
CA LYS A 132 -14.59 2.62 1.61
C LYS A 132 -14.31 3.46 0.37
N GLU A 133 -14.51 2.85 -0.80
CA GLU A 133 -14.45 3.55 -2.08
C GLU A 133 -15.40 4.75 -2.11
N MET A 134 -14.98 5.81 -2.79
CA MET A 134 -15.79 7.01 -2.90
C MET A 134 -16.97 6.72 -3.82
N ASN A 135 -18.18 6.85 -3.28
CA ASN A 135 -19.40 6.69 -4.06
C ASN A 135 -19.75 8.02 -4.77
N GLU A 136 -20.59 7.95 -5.81
CA GLU A 136 -20.98 9.12 -6.61
C GLU A 136 -21.58 10.26 -5.77
N HIS A 137 -22.12 9.95 -4.60
CA HIS A 137 -22.69 10.93 -3.68
C HIS A 137 -21.62 11.77 -2.95
N LEU A 138 -20.50 11.18 -2.56
CA LEU A 138 -19.36 11.88 -1.95
C LEU A 138 -18.66 12.80 -2.96
N PHE A 139 -18.67 12.45 -4.26
CA PHE A 139 -18.12 13.29 -5.33
C PHE A 139 -18.87 14.61 -5.54
N LYS A 140 -20.08 14.75 -4.95
CA LYS A 140 -20.86 15.98 -5.03
C LYS A 140 -20.39 17.06 -4.06
N ASP A 141 -19.55 16.71 -3.08
CA ASP A 141 -18.93 17.68 -2.20
C ASP A 141 -17.84 18.51 -2.95
N PRO A 142 -17.97 19.84 -3.03
CA PRO A 142 -17.02 20.67 -3.78
C PRO A 142 -15.58 20.60 -3.28
N ALA A 143 -15.38 20.44 -1.96
CA ALA A 143 -14.04 20.35 -1.38
C ALA A 143 -13.35 19.04 -1.79
N THR A 144 -14.09 17.92 -1.73
CA THR A 144 -13.66 16.61 -2.21
C THR A 144 -13.32 16.62 -3.69
N LYS A 145 -14.14 17.30 -4.51
CA LYS A 145 -13.89 17.44 -5.95
C LYS A 145 -12.62 18.23 -6.28
N GLU A 146 -12.36 19.34 -5.58
CA GLU A 146 -11.13 20.12 -5.78
C GLU A 146 -9.88 19.36 -5.31
N GLN A 147 -9.97 18.58 -4.22
CA GLN A 147 -8.88 17.70 -3.80
C GLN A 147 -8.57 16.62 -4.83
N ALA A 148 -9.59 15.92 -5.35
CA ALA A 148 -9.44 14.92 -6.39
C ALA A 148 -8.83 15.52 -7.67
N LYS A 149 -9.29 16.72 -8.07
CA LYS A 149 -8.76 17.43 -9.22
C LYS A 149 -7.28 17.80 -9.05
N LYS A 150 -6.88 18.28 -7.87
CA LYS A 150 -5.47 18.59 -7.59
C LYS A 150 -4.60 17.35 -7.67
N ALA A 151 -5.03 16.23 -7.07
CA ALA A 151 -4.34 14.96 -7.20
C ALA A 151 -4.17 14.54 -8.66
N LEU A 152 -5.27 14.58 -9.43
CA LEU A 152 -5.29 14.21 -10.85
C LEU A 152 -4.35 15.06 -11.70
N LEU A 153 -4.31 16.37 -11.46
CA LEU A 153 -3.43 17.29 -12.19
C LEU A 153 -1.95 16.96 -11.95
N GLU A 154 -1.55 16.72 -10.70
CA GLU A 154 -0.17 16.37 -10.38
C GLU A 154 0.22 14.98 -10.94
N ILE A 155 -0.70 14.01 -10.90
CA ILE A 155 -0.49 12.70 -11.53
C ILE A 155 -0.31 12.84 -13.06
N HIS A 156 -1.14 13.68 -13.69
CA HIS A 156 -1.11 13.89 -15.14
C HIS A 156 0.17 14.60 -15.59
N GLN A 157 0.65 15.59 -14.83
CA GLN A 157 1.90 16.31 -15.11
C GLN A 157 3.14 15.39 -15.07
N PHE A 158 3.09 14.32 -14.29
CA PHE A 158 4.15 13.31 -14.23
C PHE A 158 4.13 12.32 -15.41
N GLY A 159 3.16 12.41 -16.33
CA GLY A 159 2.96 11.42 -17.39
C GLY A 159 2.37 10.09 -16.87
N GLY A 160 1.82 10.09 -15.66
CA GLY A 160 1.09 8.97 -15.08
C GLY A 160 -0.37 8.94 -15.58
N SER A 161 -0.93 7.74 -15.71
CA SER A 161 -2.39 7.58 -15.87
C SER A 161 -2.99 7.34 -14.49
N CYS A 162 -4.11 7.99 -14.16
CA CYS A 162 -4.83 7.77 -12.90
C CYS A 162 -5.26 6.31 -12.70
N THR A 163 -5.32 5.52 -13.77
CA THR A 163 -5.56 4.06 -13.73
C THR A 163 -4.52 3.28 -12.92
N GLU A 164 -3.37 3.88 -12.60
CA GLU A 164 -2.32 3.28 -11.77
C GLU A 164 -2.59 3.46 -10.26
N LEU A 165 -3.44 4.42 -9.88
CA LEU A 165 -3.83 4.71 -8.49
C LEU A 165 -5.28 4.32 -8.18
N SER A 166 -6.08 4.01 -9.21
CA SER A 166 -7.53 3.75 -9.15
C SER A 166 -7.96 2.45 -8.46
N GLY A 167 -7.10 1.82 -7.66
CA GLY A 167 -7.46 0.70 -6.78
C GLY A 167 -7.33 1.04 -5.29
N VAL A 168 -7.07 2.31 -4.96
CA VAL A 168 -6.79 2.79 -3.59
C VAL A 168 -7.16 4.26 -3.38
N ALA A 169 -7.24 5.04 -4.47
CA ALA A 169 -7.64 6.43 -4.38
C ALA A 169 -9.17 6.53 -4.24
N THR A 170 -9.59 7.04 -3.09
CA THR A 170 -10.89 7.68 -2.83
C THR A 170 -11.04 8.93 -3.66
#